data_AF-A0A7Z9JEV6-F1
#
_entry.id   AF-A0A7Z9JEV6-F1
#
_cell.length_a   1.000
_cell.length_b   1.000
_cell.length_c   1.000
_cell.angle_alpha   90.00
_cell.angle_beta   90.00
_cell.angle_gamma   90.00
#
_symmetry.space_group_name_H-M   'P 1'
#
loop_
_entity.id
_entity.type
_entity.pdbx_description
1 polymer ?
#
loop_
_entity_poly.entity_id
_entity_poly.type
_entity_poly.pdbx_seq_one_letter_code
_entity_poly.pdbx_strand_id
1 'polypeptide(L)'
;YTEVNALLDSMDIVLYESVRPSGSQQPSGSTEEEKVSSTLLSLEFVANIAKKSAEETGGIPNNLEEVIADASILDRRLSSWVEDASVDAWGRPFSVQVDTEHSTITFWSFGSDGAVGGTSHAADLTVSRDITFLQEGDTAVRDADKNIQQELAEVLGFEFQLESLSYEDPNWFCSDMTIDEVQSKLEERGADPAVIDMITGNSFTAKIASGMMKVLPMLDALTGGGIQSTARLLMIEMLSLPESSQMLEGLEPELAQVIIIDRNTVVLQDIAAMFEIAEDASSVGVLYGAGHMPDLENRIHTLFGYVPVEDRWISTMSVNPKDSFLDEGDIKRMRFML
;
A
#
# COMPACT_ATOMS: atom_id res chain seq x y z
N TYR A 1 -8.50 -10.92 -10.23
CA TYR A 1 -8.68 -10.93 -8.75
C TYR A 1 -10.08 -11.31 -8.27
N THR A 2 -11.07 -11.58 -9.15
CA THR A 2 -12.46 -11.89 -8.76
C THR A 2 -12.61 -13.01 -7.74
N GLU A 3 -11.88 -14.12 -7.90
CA GLU A 3 -11.94 -15.25 -6.95
C GLU A 3 -11.34 -14.90 -5.58
N VAL A 4 -10.32 -14.04 -5.56
CA VAL A 4 -9.70 -13.57 -4.31
C VAL A 4 -10.66 -12.65 -3.57
N ASN A 5 -11.31 -11.68 -4.25
CA ASN A 5 -12.37 -10.87 -3.64
C ASN A 5 -13.50 -11.74 -3.12
N ALA A 6 -14.04 -12.66 -3.92
CA ALA A 6 -15.12 -13.54 -3.47
C ALA A 6 -14.79 -14.34 -2.20
N LEU A 7 -13.52 -14.70 -2.00
CA LEU A 7 -13.05 -15.33 -0.78
C LEU A 7 -12.95 -14.33 0.39
N LEU A 8 -12.30 -13.18 0.18
CA LEU A 8 -12.05 -12.20 1.23
C LEU A 8 -13.32 -11.45 1.64
N ASP A 9 -14.20 -11.11 0.70
CA ASP A 9 -15.50 -10.46 0.93
C ASP A 9 -16.46 -11.36 1.74
N SER A 10 -16.17 -12.67 1.82
CA SER A 10 -16.93 -13.59 2.66
C SER A 10 -16.44 -13.63 4.12
N MET A 11 -15.33 -12.96 4.43
CA MET A 11 -14.81 -12.81 5.78
C MET A 11 -15.45 -11.62 6.47
N ASP A 12 -15.68 -11.74 7.78
CA ASP A 12 -16.25 -10.64 8.57
C ASP A 12 -15.28 -9.45 8.63
N ILE A 13 -13.98 -9.74 8.74
CA ILE A 13 -12.89 -8.76 8.78
C ILE A 13 -11.76 -9.21 7.83
N VAL A 14 -11.12 -8.27 7.14
CA VAL A 14 -9.92 -8.52 6.33
C VAL A 14 -8.77 -7.66 6.83
N LEU A 15 -7.66 -8.28 7.19
CA LEU A 15 -6.41 -7.61 7.56
C LEU A 15 -5.42 -7.75 6.41
N TYR A 16 -4.92 -6.63 5.89
CA TYR A 16 -4.02 -6.64 4.73
C TYR A 16 -2.68 -6.00 5.00
N GLU A 17 -1.66 -6.50 4.30
CA GLU A 17 -0.31 -5.98 4.29
C GLU A 17 -0.20 -4.70 3.46
N SER A 18 0.34 -3.64 4.05
CA SER A 18 0.76 -2.44 3.33
C SER A 18 1.52 -1.50 4.25
N VAL A 19 2.81 -1.27 3.99
CA VAL A 19 3.57 -0.28 4.76
C VAL A 19 2.93 1.09 4.59
N ARG A 20 2.46 1.66 5.71
CA ARG A 20 1.70 2.90 5.76
C ARG A 20 2.61 4.12 5.57
N PRO A 21 2.20 5.16 4.83
CA PRO A 21 2.93 6.42 4.79
C PRO A 21 3.06 7.06 6.17
N SER A 22 4.07 7.92 6.35
CA SER A 22 4.21 8.73 7.56
C SER A 22 2.95 9.56 7.82
N GLY A 23 2.53 9.63 9.09
CA GLY A 23 1.33 10.37 9.50
C GLY A 23 -0.01 9.74 9.08
N SER A 24 0.00 8.58 8.43
CA SER A 24 -1.25 7.99 7.93
C SER A 24 -2.00 7.15 8.96
N GLN A 25 -1.39 6.80 10.11
CA GLN A 25 -2.08 6.14 11.22
C GLN A 25 -2.82 7.16 12.09
N GLN A 26 -3.73 6.67 12.93
CA GLN A 26 -4.35 7.47 13.97
C GLN A 26 -3.28 8.08 14.90
N PRO A 27 -3.25 9.41 15.07
CA PRO A 27 -2.32 10.06 15.99
C PRO A 27 -2.40 9.54 17.42
N SER A 28 -1.25 9.38 18.05
CA SER A 28 -1.15 8.92 19.43
C SER A 28 0.10 9.46 20.13
N GLY A 29 0.21 9.21 21.42
CA GLY A 29 1.36 9.63 22.22
C GLY A 29 1.15 9.40 23.72
N SER A 30 2.23 9.02 24.41
CA SER A 30 2.24 8.87 25.88
C SER A 30 2.48 10.22 26.57
N THR A 31 3.15 11.14 25.90
CA THR A 31 3.38 12.52 26.35
C THR A 31 2.62 13.53 25.48
N GLU A 32 2.40 14.74 26.00
CA GLU A 32 1.73 15.80 25.24
C GLU A 32 2.59 16.30 24.06
N GLU A 33 3.92 16.23 24.19
CA GLU A 33 4.88 16.49 23.11
C GLU A 33 4.75 15.47 21.97
N GLU A 34 4.64 14.18 22.30
CA GLU A 34 4.42 13.11 21.32
C GLU A 34 3.08 13.28 20.61
N LYS A 35 2.00 13.58 21.37
CA LYS A 35 0.68 13.83 20.81
C LYS A 35 0.66 14.98 19.82
N VAL A 36 1.30 16.10 20.17
CA VAL A 36 1.45 17.25 19.25
C VAL A 36 2.21 16.84 17.99
N SER A 37 3.33 16.14 18.14
CA SER A 37 4.18 15.73 17.01
C SER A 37 3.46 14.76 16.07
N SER A 38 2.78 13.77 16.64
CA SER A 38 1.99 12.78 15.90
C SER A 38 0.79 13.44 15.20
N THR A 39 0.08 14.35 15.87
CA THR A 39 -1.02 15.13 15.27
C THR A 39 -0.54 15.96 14.08
N LEU A 40 0.64 16.59 14.18
CA LEU A 40 1.20 17.38 13.09
C LEU A 40 1.54 16.50 11.87
N LEU A 41 2.11 15.30 12.07
CA LEU A 41 2.37 14.37 10.97
C LEU A 41 1.09 14.00 10.23
N SER A 42 0.00 13.73 10.95
CA SER A 42 -1.29 13.40 10.32
C SER A 42 -1.95 14.60 9.66
N LEU A 43 -1.82 15.81 10.20
CA LEU A 43 -2.25 17.03 9.51
C LEU A 43 -1.51 17.20 8.18
N GLU A 44 -0.19 16.99 8.16
CA GLU A 44 0.62 17.06 6.93
C GLU A 44 0.20 15.98 5.93
N PHE A 45 -0.02 14.74 6.38
CA PHE A 45 -0.49 13.64 5.56
C PHE A 45 -1.85 13.94 4.92
N VAL A 46 -2.88 14.25 5.73
CA VAL A 46 -4.24 14.55 5.26
C VAL A 46 -4.24 15.74 4.30
N ALA A 47 -3.50 16.81 4.63
CA ALA A 47 -3.42 17.99 3.77
C ALA A 47 -2.76 17.70 2.40
N ASN A 48 -1.71 16.87 2.38
CA ASN A 48 -1.08 16.45 1.13
C ASN A 48 -2.01 15.62 0.25
N ILE A 49 -2.76 14.68 0.84
CA ILE A 49 -3.72 13.87 0.09
C ILE A 49 -4.86 14.74 -0.44
N ALA A 50 -5.44 15.61 0.40
CA ALA A 50 -6.51 16.53 -0.01
C ALA A 50 -6.07 17.45 -1.16
N LYS A 51 -4.83 17.96 -1.10
CA LYS A 51 -4.27 18.72 -2.21
C LYS A 51 -4.19 17.88 -3.48
N LYS A 52 -3.56 16.70 -3.41
CA LYS A 52 -3.33 15.87 -4.59
C LYS A 52 -4.64 15.40 -5.23
N SER A 53 -5.63 15.03 -4.42
CA SER A 53 -6.95 14.62 -4.92
C SER A 53 -7.70 15.79 -5.55
N ALA A 54 -7.59 16.99 -4.97
CA ALA A 54 -8.19 18.19 -5.55
C ALA A 54 -7.55 18.58 -6.90
N GLU A 55 -6.23 18.45 -7.02
CA GLU A 55 -5.52 18.71 -8.27
C GLU A 55 -5.89 17.69 -9.37
N GLU A 56 -6.13 16.43 -9.02
CA GLU A 56 -6.55 15.38 -9.97
C GLU A 56 -8.02 15.52 -10.40
N THR A 57 -8.92 15.83 -9.46
CA THR A 57 -10.36 15.93 -9.73
C THR A 57 -10.78 17.29 -10.29
N GLY A 58 -9.99 18.33 -10.05
CA GLY A 58 -10.34 19.70 -10.37
C GLY A 58 -11.31 20.36 -9.37
N GLY A 59 -11.58 19.73 -8.22
CA GLY A 59 -12.48 20.24 -7.19
C GLY A 59 -11.82 20.29 -5.80
N ILE A 60 -12.06 21.36 -5.03
CA ILE A 60 -11.56 21.45 -3.65
C ILE A 60 -12.58 20.80 -2.70
N PRO A 61 -12.20 19.81 -1.89
CA PRO A 61 -13.09 19.21 -0.92
C PRO A 61 -13.43 20.20 0.20
N ASN A 62 -14.70 20.25 0.61
CA ASN A 62 -15.23 21.24 1.55
C ASN A 62 -15.18 20.80 3.01
N ASN A 63 -15.00 19.50 3.26
CA ASN A 63 -15.05 18.89 4.58
C ASN A 63 -14.24 17.57 4.58
N LEU A 64 -14.03 16.97 5.76
CA LEU A 64 -13.26 15.73 5.89
C LEU A 64 -13.88 14.54 5.16
N GLU A 65 -15.22 14.45 5.10
CA GLU A 65 -15.90 13.34 4.41
C GLU A 65 -15.59 13.34 2.91
N GLU A 66 -15.58 14.53 2.29
CA GLU A 66 -15.13 14.70 0.90
C GLU A 66 -13.64 14.37 0.74
N VAL A 67 -12.77 14.77 1.68
CA VAL A 67 -11.34 14.42 1.63
C VAL A 67 -11.13 12.90 1.70
N ILE A 68 -11.85 12.21 2.57
CA ILE A 68 -11.78 10.74 2.73
C ILE A 68 -12.28 10.03 1.47
N ALA A 69 -13.39 10.49 0.89
CA ALA A 69 -13.94 9.92 -0.33
C ALA A 69 -13.01 10.14 -1.53
N ASP A 70 -12.49 11.35 -1.70
CA ASP A 70 -11.63 11.73 -2.83
C ASP A 70 -10.24 11.07 -2.74
N ALA A 71 -9.78 10.68 -1.55
CA ALA A 71 -8.51 9.98 -1.38
C ALA A 71 -8.43 8.66 -2.17
N SER A 72 -9.57 7.95 -2.29
CA SER A 72 -9.69 6.69 -3.05
C SER A 72 -9.39 6.84 -4.55
N ILE A 73 -9.50 8.07 -5.09
CA ILE A 73 -9.23 8.39 -6.50
C ILE A 73 -7.74 8.24 -6.81
N LEU A 74 -6.89 8.52 -5.82
CA LEU A 74 -5.44 8.39 -5.95
C LEU A 74 -4.97 6.95 -5.71
N ASP A 75 -5.52 6.30 -4.69
CA ASP A 75 -5.26 4.90 -4.32
C ASP A 75 -6.39 4.43 -3.40
N ARG A 76 -7.00 3.27 -3.69
CA ARG A 76 -8.16 2.75 -2.96
C ARG A 76 -7.89 2.61 -1.45
N ARG A 77 -6.64 2.34 -1.05
CA ARG A 77 -6.24 2.24 0.37
C ARG A 77 -6.26 3.56 1.12
N LEU A 78 -6.11 4.69 0.41
CA LEU A 78 -5.96 5.99 1.06
C LEU A 78 -7.23 6.45 1.77
N SER A 79 -8.40 5.95 1.38
CA SER A 79 -9.66 6.36 2.03
C SER A 79 -9.65 6.03 3.53
N SER A 80 -9.40 4.77 3.89
CA SER A 80 -9.33 4.34 5.30
C SER A 80 -8.14 4.96 6.03
N TRP A 81 -7.00 5.17 5.35
CA TRP A 81 -5.84 5.78 5.99
C TRP A 81 -6.03 7.26 6.30
N VAL A 82 -6.70 7.99 5.39
CA VAL A 82 -7.06 9.38 5.63
C VAL A 82 -8.11 9.46 6.73
N GLU A 83 -9.07 8.54 6.77
CA GLU A 83 -10.05 8.45 7.86
C GLU A 83 -9.37 8.27 9.22
N ASP A 84 -8.49 7.27 9.36
CA ASP A 84 -7.70 7.03 10.58
C ASP A 84 -6.91 8.28 11.00
N ALA A 85 -6.27 8.95 10.04
CA ALA A 85 -5.42 10.12 10.28
C ALA A 85 -6.21 11.42 10.52
N SER A 86 -7.52 11.46 10.29
CA SER A 86 -8.34 12.67 10.32
C SER A 86 -8.83 13.08 11.72
N VAL A 87 -8.24 12.49 12.77
CA VAL A 87 -8.47 12.84 14.17
C VAL A 87 -7.15 13.23 14.82
N ASP A 88 -7.18 14.15 15.78
CA ASP A 88 -6.01 14.49 16.58
C ASP A 88 -5.71 13.43 17.65
N ALA A 89 -4.54 13.51 18.27
CA ALA A 89 -4.12 12.56 19.29
C ALA A 89 -4.90 12.69 20.63
N TRP A 90 -5.87 13.61 20.68
CA TRP A 90 -6.85 13.75 21.78
C TRP A 90 -8.24 13.22 21.38
N GLY A 91 -8.38 12.62 20.20
CA GLY A 91 -9.59 11.95 19.72
C GLY A 91 -10.62 12.89 19.10
N ARG A 92 -10.24 14.09 18.67
CA ARG A 92 -11.15 15.06 18.03
C ARG A 92 -10.89 15.14 16.53
N PRO A 93 -11.93 15.20 15.67
CA PRO A 93 -11.74 15.32 14.23
C PRO A 93 -11.09 16.66 13.86
N PHE A 94 -10.27 16.67 12.82
CA PHE A 94 -9.72 17.90 12.27
C PHE A 94 -10.83 18.81 11.74
N SER A 95 -10.60 20.12 11.82
CA SER A 95 -11.48 21.09 11.16
C SER A 95 -10.90 21.51 9.82
N VAL A 96 -11.75 21.60 8.80
CA VAL A 96 -11.37 21.99 7.44
C VAL A 96 -11.85 23.42 7.18
N GLN A 97 -10.97 24.24 6.65
CA GLN A 97 -11.26 25.58 6.16
C GLN A 97 -10.83 25.69 4.71
N VAL A 98 -11.75 26.08 3.83
CA VAL A 98 -11.48 26.27 2.41
C VAL A 98 -11.59 27.74 2.04
N ASP A 99 -10.55 28.24 1.39
CA ASP A 99 -10.53 29.54 0.72
C ASP A 99 -10.62 29.32 -0.79
N THR A 100 -11.82 29.49 -1.34
CA THR A 100 -12.08 29.32 -2.77
C THR A 100 -11.47 30.42 -3.64
N GLU A 101 -11.22 31.62 -3.08
CA GLU A 101 -10.64 32.73 -3.84
C GLU A 101 -9.15 32.50 -4.09
N HIS A 102 -8.46 31.95 -3.10
CA HIS A 102 -7.03 31.64 -3.17
C HIS A 102 -6.73 30.17 -3.52
N SER A 103 -7.76 29.33 -3.65
CA SER A 103 -7.64 27.89 -3.86
C SER A 103 -6.78 27.21 -2.79
N THR A 104 -7.00 27.59 -1.53
CA THR A 104 -6.26 27.09 -0.37
C THR A 104 -7.18 26.26 0.51
N ILE A 105 -6.69 25.11 0.97
CA ILE A 105 -7.33 24.29 2.00
C ILE A 105 -6.45 24.26 3.25
N THR A 106 -7.06 24.43 4.42
CA THR A 106 -6.38 24.44 5.72
C THR A 106 -7.04 23.45 6.67
N PHE A 107 -6.21 22.62 7.29
CA PHE A 107 -6.60 21.66 8.32
C PHE A 107 -6.16 22.14 9.69
N TRP A 108 -7.02 21.94 10.69
CA TRP A 108 -6.83 22.42 12.05
C TRP A 108 -6.98 21.31 13.09
N SER A 109 -6.13 21.31 14.10
CA SER A 109 -6.39 20.72 15.41
C SER A 109 -6.26 21.81 16.48
N PHE A 110 -7.18 21.84 17.44
CA PHE A 110 -7.23 22.87 18.49
C PHE A 110 -6.47 22.45 19.76
N GLY A 111 -5.42 21.64 19.59
CA GLY A 111 -4.57 21.19 20.68
C GLY A 111 -5.28 20.40 21.79
N SER A 112 -4.60 20.25 22.91
CA SER A 112 -5.06 19.51 24.09
C SER A 112 -6.37 20.01 24.69
N ASP A 113 -6.63 21.32 24.69
CA ASP A 113 -7.84 21.90 25.28
C ASP A 113 -9.04 21.89 24.31
N GLY A 114 -8.80 21.69 23.02
CA GLY A 114 -9.85 21.60 22.01
C GLY A 114 -10.54 22.93 21.75
N ALA A 115 -9.86 24.04 22.03
CA ALA A 115 -10.41 25.39 21.89
C ALA A 115 -9.45 26.29 21.10
N VAL A 116 -10.02 27.20 20.31
CA VAL A 116 -9.24 28.14 19.49
C VAL A 116 -8.28 28.95 20.37
N GLY A 117 -7.01 28.97 19.99
CA GLY A 117 -5.94 29.73 20.62
C GLY A 117 -5.01 28.84 21.44
N GLY A 118 -4.89 29.13 22.74
CA GLY A 118 -4.01 28.40 23.65
C GLY A 118 -2.51 28.67 23.48
N THR A 119 -1.71 27.95 24.28
CA THR A 119 -0.24 28.02 24.27
C THR A 119 0.35 26.65 24.55
N SER A 120 1.59 26.40 24.13
CA SER A 120 2.25 25.09 24.33
C SER A 120 1.37 23.98 23.70
N HIS A 121 1.01 22.92 24.42
CA HIS A 121 0.22 21.81 23.88
C HIS A 121 -1.25 22.16 23.62
N ALA A 122 -1.73 23.29 24.11
CA ALA A 122 -3.04 23.83 23.80
C ALA A 122 -3.02 24.77 22.59
N ALA A 123 -1.85 25.02 21.98
CA ALA A 123 -1.78 25.85 20.80
C ALA A 123 -2.43 25.16 19.59
N ASP A 124 -3.20 25.93 18.83
CA ASP A 124 -3.73 25.48 17.54
C ASP A 124 -2.62 25.00 16.59
N LEU A 125 -2.82 23.84 15.99
CA LEU A 125 -1.96 23.27 14.94
C LEU A 125 -2.67 23.41 13.60
N THR A 126 -1.96 23.92 12.60
CA THR A 126 -2.52 24.17 11.27
C THR A 126 -1.59 23.76 10.16
N VAL A 127 -2.15 23.16 9.12
CA VAL A 127 -1.44 22.89 7.86
C VAL A 127 -2.29 23.38 6.70
N SER A 128 -1.71 24.22 5.84
CA SER A 128 -2.36 24.77 4.64
C SER A 128 -1.73 24.24 3.37
N ARG A 129 -2.54 24.11 2.31
CA ARG A 129 -2.10 23.73 0.97
C ARG A 129 -2.78 24.60 -0.08
N ASP A 130 -1.95 25.16 -0.96
CA ASP A 130 -2.41 25.80 -2.19
C ASP A 130 -2.57 24.74 -3.29
N ILE A 131 -3.74 24.75 -3.91
CA ILE A 131 -4.17 23.80 -4.94
C ILE A 131 -3.93 24.42 -6.32
N THR A 132 -3.22 23.69 -7.17
CA THR A 132 -2.91 24.13 -8.53
C THR A 132 -3.71 23.33 -9.55
N PHE A 133 -4.73 23.94 -10.14
CA PHE A 133 -5.51 23.30 -11.20
C PHE A 133 -4.77 23.36 -12.54
N LEU A 134 -4.66 22.20 -13.19
CA LEU A 134 -4.13 22.11 -14.55
C LEU A 134 -5.09 22.81 -15.54
N GLN A 135 -4.54 23.52 -16.52
CA GLN A 135 -5.34 24.15 -17.58
C GLN A 135 -5.54 23.20 -18.77
N GLU A 136 -6.61 23.41 -19.55
CA GLU A 136 -6.82 22.68 -20.81
C GLU A 136 -5.61 22.84 -21.75
N GLY A 137 -4.80 21.79 -21.88
CA GLY A 137 -3.58 21.78 -22.70
C GLY A 137 -2.35 21.21 -21.99
N ASP A 138 -2.35 21.11 -20.66
CA ASP A 138 -1.28 20.47 -19.88
C ASP A 138 -1.40 18.94 -19.91
N THR A 139 -1.14 18.32 -21.06
CA THR A 139 -1.16 16.86 -21.20
C THR A 139 0.10 16.18 -20.65
N ALA A 140 1.12 16.95 -20.26
CA ALA A 140 2.44 16.40 -19.89
C ALA A 140 2.53 15.91 -18.44
N VAL A 141 1.62 16.34 -17.55
CA VAL A 141 1.70 16.01 -16.11
C VAL A 141 0.93 14.73 -15.77
N ARG A 142 -0.14 14.42 -16.50
CA ARG A 142 -1.01 13.26 -16.24
C ARG A 142 -0.33 11.89 -16.38
N ASP A 143 0.66 11.78 -17.26
CA ASP A 143 1.39 10.53 -17.50
C ASP A 143 2.56 10.30 -16.52
N ALA A 144 2.97 11.33 -15.74
CA ALA A 144 4.13 11.21 -14.85
C ALA A 144 3.81 10.47 -13.53
N ASP A 145 2.51 10.33 -13.21
CA ASP A 145 2.03 9.86 -11.90
C ASP A 145 1.37 8.47 -11.95
N LYS A 146 1.24 7.85 -13.13
CA LYS A 146 0.87 6.42 -13.18
C LYS A 146 1.94 5.62 -12.45
N ASN A 147 1.53 4.82 -11.46
CA ASN A 147 2.44 3.91 -10.80
C ASN A 147 3.00 2.97 -11.88
N ILE A 148 4.31 2.95 -12.08
CA ILE A 148 4.93 2.14 -13.13
C ILE A 148 4.62 0.64 -13.00
N GLN A 149 4.17 0.20 -11.80
CA GLN A 149 3.62 -1.14 -11.59
C GLN A 149 2.27 -1.35 -12.31
N GLN A 150 1.39 -0.35 -12.33
CA GLN A 150 0.16 -0.35 -13.14
C GLN A 150 0.51 -0.39 -14.62
N GLU A 151 1.47 0.45 -15.06
CA GLU A 151 1.90 0.41 -16.46
C GLU A 151 2.49 -0.95 -16.85
N LEU A 152 3.30 -1.57 -15.99
CA LEU A 152 3.84 -2.91 -16.24
C LEU A 152 2.73 -3.96 -16.30
N ALA A 153 1.72 -3.85 -15.41
CA ALA A 153 0.55 -4.69 -15.45
C ALA A 153 -0.20 -4.53 -16.78
N GLU A 154 -0.49 -3.29 -17.21
CA GLU A 154 -1.11 -3.00 -18.51
C GLU A 154 -0.33 -3.62 -19.68
N VAL A 155 1.00 -3.43 -19.72
CA VAL A 155 1.89 -3.99 -20.76
C VAL A 155 1.84 -5.51 -20.80
N LEU A 156 1.80 -6.15 -19.62
CA LEU A 156 1.72 -7.60 -19.50
C LEU A 156 0.27 -8.10 -19.56
N GLY A 157 -0.72 -7.22 -19.72
CA GLY A 157 -2.17 -7.49 -19.64
C GLY A 157 -2.60 -8.16 -18.34
N PHE A 158 -1.94 -7.79 -17.24
CA PHE A 158 -2.39 -8.07 -15.88
C PHE A 158 -3.19 -6.89 -15.35
N GLU A 159 -3.92 -7.14 -14.28
CA GLU A 159 -4.49 -6.09 -13.45
C GLU A 159 -3.56 -5.85 -12.27
N PHE A 160 -3.48 -4.61 -11.80
CA PHE A 160 -2.72 -4.29 -10.61
C PHE A 160 -3.56 -4.58 -9.36
N GLN A 161 -3.00 -5.34 -8.40
CA GLN A 161 -3.73 -5.79 -7.21
C GLN A 161 -4.47 -4.67 -6.48
N LEU A 162 -3.81 -3.52 -6.31
CA LEU A 162 -4.35 -2.38 -5.56
C LEU A 162 -5.55 -1.71 -6.24
N GLU A 163 -5.72 -1.93 -7.55
CA GLU A 163 -6.89 -1.46 -8.28
C GLU A 163 -8.01 -2.50 -8.28
N SER A 164 -7.70 -3.78 -8.10
CA SER A 164 -8.68 -4.86 -8.24
C SER A 164 -9.32 -5.33 -6.93
N LEU A 165 -8.64 -5.19 -5.79
CA LEU A 165 -9.18 -5.57 -4.48
C LEU A 165 -9.86 -4.39 -3.78
N SER A 166 -10.82 -4.69 -2.91
CA SER A 166 -11.70 -3.71 -2.26
C SER A 166 -11.07 -3.08 -1.01
N TYR A 167 -9.90 -2.46 -1.15
CA TYR A 167 -9.17 -1.85 -0.04
C TYR A 167 -9.93 -0.71 0.68
N GLU A 168 -10.94 -0.15 0.04
CA GLU A 168 -11.81 0.88 0.62
C GLU A 168 -13.02 0.32 1.40
N ASP A 169 -13.23 -1.00 1.38
CA ASP A 169 -14.36 -1.60 2.09
C ASP A 169 -14.19 -1.41 3.62
N PRO A 170 -15.26 -1.10 4.35
CA PRO A 170 -15.19 -0.70 5.76
C PRO A 170 -14.77 -1.82 6.71
N ASN A 171 -14.74 -3.07 6.25
CA ASN A 171 -14.25 -4.22 7.00
C ASN A 171 -12.83 -4.66 6.60
N TRP A 172 -12.15 -3.89 5.74
CA TRP A 172 -10.76 -4.09 5.37
C TRP A 172 -9.86 -3.11 6.13
N PHE A 173 -8.88 -3.64 6.85
CA PHE A 173 -7.98 -2.85 7.69
C PHE A 173 -6.53 -3.13 7.34
N CYS A 174 -5.76 -2.05 7.21
CA CYS A 174 -4.31 -2.14 7.03
C CYS A 174 -3.67 -2.52 8.35
N SER A 175 -3.03 -3.70 8.39
CA SER A 175 -2.54 -4.31 9.62
C SER A 175 -1.00 -4.38 9.65
N ASP A 176 -0.37 -3.25 9.39
CA ASP A 176 1.05 -3.18 9.12
C ASP A 176 1.68 -1.91 9.71
N MET A 177 3.00 -1.87 9.70
CA MET A 177 3.79 -0.76 10.21
C MET A 177 3.73 0.46 9.27
N THR A 178 3.95 1.64 9.84
CA THR A 178 4.33 2.82 9.06
C THR A 178 5.76 2.72 8.54
N ILE A 179 6.05 3.52 7.52
CA ILE A 179 7.40 3.66 6.97
C ILE A 179 8.40 4.16 8.03
N ASP A 180 7.97 5.04 8.94
CA ASP A 180 8.81 5.59 10.00
C ASP A 180 9.18 4.51 11.02
N GLU A 181 8.22 3.65 11.39
CA GLU A 181 8.48 2.54 12.30
C GLU A 181 9.40 1.49 11.65
N VAL A 182 9.20 1.18 10.36
CA VAL A 182 10.08 0.27 9.62
C VAL A 182 11.49 0.85 9.56
N GLN A 183 11.63 2.13 9.23
CA GLN A 183 12.92 2.82 9.17
C GLN A 183 13.62 2.81 10.53
N SER A 184 12.93 3.19 11.61
CA SER A 184 13.49 3.19 12.97
C SER A 184 14.04 1.81 13.35
N LYS A 185 13.28 0.74 13.09
CA LYS A 185 13.72 -0.63 13.41
C LYS A 185 14.88 -1.12 12.55
N LEU A 186 14.95 -0.71 11.28
CA LEU A 186 16.08 -0.99 10.40
C LEU A 186 17.35 -0.26 10.88
N GLU A 187 17.24 1.02 11.22
CA GLU A 187 18.35 1.83 11.72
C GLU A 187 18.91 1.32 13.05
N GLU A 188 18.02 0.95 14.00
CA GLU A 188 18.40 0.32 15.27
C GLU A 188 19.22 -0.97 15.09
N ARG A 189 19.02 -1.65 13.96
CA ARG A 189 19.71 -2.90 13.60
C ARG A 189 20.90 -2.68 12.66
N GLY A 190 21.20 -1.43 12.29
CA GLY A 190 22.32 -1.08 11.42
C GLY A 190 22.12 -1.46 9.95
N ALA A 191 20.87 -1.60 9.50
CA ALA A 191 20.53 -1.92 8.12
C ALA A 191 20.78 -0.75 7.15
N ASP A 192 21.03 -1.06 5.88
CA ASP A 192 21.20 -0.07 4.82
C ASP A 192 19.87 0.65 4.52
N PRO A 193 19.82 2.00 4.53
CA PRO A 193 18.64 2.78 4.12
C PRO A 193 18.08 2.40 2.75
N ALA A 194 18.91 1.87 1.83
CA ALA A 194 18.45 1.42 0.51
C ALA A 194 17.42 0.26 0.58
N VAL A 195 17.35 -0.46 1.70
CA VAL A 195 16.33 -1.49 1.94
C VAL A 195 14.92 -0.89 2.00
N ILE A 196 14.78 0.37 2.42
CA ILE A 196 13.49 1.07 2.51
C ILE A 196 12.87 1.22 1.11
N ASP A 197 13.69 1.57 0.12
CA ASP A 197 13.24 1.66 -1.28
C ASP A 197 12.85 0.28 -1.84
N MET A 198 13.38 -0.81 -1.30
CA MET A 198 12.96 -2.17 -1.65
C MET A 198 11.59 -2.51 -1.07
N ILE A 199 11.37 -2.22 0.21
CA ILE A 199 10.13 -2.53 0.93
C ILE A 199 8.96 -1.71 0.39
N THR A 200 9.20 -0.43 0.06
CA THR A 200 8.19 0.47 -0.51
C THR A 200 7.93 0.21 -2.00
N GLY A 201 8.71 -0.66 -2.64
CA GLY A 201 8.61 -0.95 -4.08
C GLY A 201 9.27 0.09 -5.00
N ASN A 202 9.79 1.19 -4.46
CA ASN A 202 10.43 2.28 -5.21
C ASN A 202 11.71 1.86 -5.97
N SER A 203 12.44 0.87 -5.47
CA SER A 203 13.65 0.38 -6.14
C SER A 203 13.33 -0.46 -7.38
N PHE A 204 12.20 -1.15 -7.39
CA PHE A 204 11.71 -1.89 -8.56
C PHE A 204 11.20 -0.92 -9.63
N THR A 205 10.49 0.13 -9.21
CA THR A 205 9.98 1.18 -10.11
C THR A 205 11.11 1.93 -10.80
N ALA A 206 12.15 2.33 -10.06
CA ALA A 206 13.31 3.04 -10.60
C ALA A 206 14.14 2.21 -11.61
N LYS A 207 14.29 0.90 -11.38
CA LYS A 207 15.03 0.01 -12.29
C LYS A 207 14.31 -0.22 -13.62
N ILE A 208 12.97 -0.16 -13.62
CA ILE A 208 12.14 -0.38 -14.82
C ILE A 208 11.91 0.92 -15.61
N ALA A 209 11.92 2.08 -14.94
CA ALA A 209 11.81 3.41 -15.56
C ALA A 209 12.94 3.73 -16.57
N SER A 210 14.02 2.95 -16.57
CA SER A 210 15.12 3.02 -17.52
C SER A 210 14.70 2.53 -18.94
N GLY A 211 13.90 3.32 -19.66
CA GLY A 211 13.80 3.33 -21.13
C GLY A 211 13.13 2.15 -21.84
N MET A 212 12.82 1.04 -21.14
CA MET A 212 12.34 -0.20 -21.77
C MET A 212 10.81 -0.22 -22.02
N MET A 213 10.06 0.59 -21.28
CA MET A 213 8.57 0.62 -21.26
C MET A 213 7.91 1.13 -22.55
N LYS A 214 8.54 2.04 -23.30
CA LYS A 214 7.95 2.57 -24.56
C LYS A 214 8.21 1.68 -25.78
N VAL A 215 9.15 0.75 -25.67
CA VAL A 215 9.61 -0.09 -26.80
C VAL A 215 8.82 -1.40 -26.86
N LEU A 216 8.45 -1.97 -25.71
CA LEU A 216 7.73 -3.25 -25.61
C LEU A 216 6.32 -3.23 -26.23
N PRO A 217 5.39 -2.30 -25.89
CA PRO A 217 4.04 -2.29 -26.45
C PRO A 217 4.01 -2.04 -27.96
N MET A 218 4.92 -1.18 -28.43
CA MET A 218 5.09 -0.90 -29.86
C MET A 218 5.57 -2.15 -30.60
N LEU A 219 6.54 -2.89 -30.05
CA LEU A 219 7.01 -4.15 -30.62
C LEU A 219 5.94 -5.25 -30.55
N ASP A 220 5.15 -5.33 -29.47
CA ASP A 220 4.11 -6.35 -29.29
C ASP A 220 2.95 -6.15 -30.30
N ALA A 221 2.53 -4.89 -30.52
CA ALA A 221 1.57 -4.53 -31.55
C ALA A 221 2.08 -4.78 -32.98
N LEU A 222 3.39 -4.58 -33.22
CA LEU A 222 4.02 -4.85 -34.52
C LEU A 222 4.25 -6.35 -34.78
N THR A 223 4.25 -7.18 -33.74
CA THR A 223 4.58 -8.62 -33.83
C THR A 223 3.41 -9.55 -33.50
N GLY A 224 2.24 -9.01 -33.14
CA GLY A 224 0.99 -9.77 -33.00
C GLY A 224 0.76 -10.41 -31.64
N GLY A 225 1.28 -9.83 -30.53
CA GLY A 225 1.03 -10.31 -29.17
C GLY A 225 2.01 -11.38 -28.65
N GLY A 226 3.04 -11.70 -29.43
CA GLY A 226 4.02 -12.73 -29.04
C GLY A 226 4.96 -12.30 -27.92
N ILE A 227 5.14 -10.98 -27.69
CA ILE A 227 6.06 -10.47 -26.66
C ILE A 227 5.42 -10.58 -25.30
N GLN A 228 4.14 -10.23 -25.17
CA GLN A 228 3.39 -10.39 -23.94
C GLN A 228 3.37 -11.86 -23.49
N SER A 229 3.04 -12.78 -24.41
CA SER A 229 3.05 -14.22 -24.13
C SER A 229 4.44 -14.74 -23.77
N THR A 230 5.49 -14.25 -24.44
CA THR A 230 6.88 -14.57 -24.09
C THR A 230 7.24 -14.08 -22.69
N ALA A 231 6.94 -12.82 -22.37
CA ALA A 231 7.25 -12.24 -21.06
C ALA A 231 6.55 -12.98 -19.92
N ARG A 232 5.26 -13.31 -20.09
CA ARG A 232 4.51 -14.11 -19.13
C ARG A 232 5.09 -15.52 -18.97
N LEU A 233 5.49 -16.17 -20.08
CA LEU A 233 6.12 -17.49 -20.02
C LEU A 233 7.47 -17.44 -19.27
N LEU A 234 8.31 -16.43 -19.54
CA LEU A 234 9.56 -16.21 -18.81
C LEU A 234 9.30 -16.01 -17.31
N MET A 235 8.28 -15.23 -16.93
CA MET A 235 7.89 -15.04 -15.54
C MET A 235 7.43 -16.34 -14.89
N ILE A 236 6.59 -17.15 -15.55
CA ILE A 236 6.15 -18.45 -15.04
C ILE A 236 7.37 -19.34 -14.76
N GLU A 237 8.30 -19.45 -15.70
CA GLU A 237 9.50 -20.29 -15.53
C GLU A 237 10.37 -19.76 -14.38
N MET A 238 10.60 -18.45 -14.29
CA MET A 238 11.39 -17.83 -13.22
C MET A 238 10.76 -18.01 -11.83
N LEU A 239 9.44 -17.83 -11.71
CA LEU A 239 8.71 -18.01 -10.46
C LEU A 239 8.54 -19.49 -10.07
N SER A 240 8.71 -20.40 -11.03
CA SER A 240 8.70 -21.85 -10.76
C SER A 240 10.06 -22.38 -10.31
N LEU A 241 11.11 -21.55 -10.29
CA LEU A 241 12.44 -21.97 -9.86
C LEU A 241 12.47 -22.26 -8.36
N PRO A 242 13.16 -23.33 -7.91
CA PRO A 242 13.35 -23.60 -6.49
C PRO A 242 14.07 -22.45 -5.74
N GLU A 243 14.96 -21.71 -6.41
CA GLU A 243 15.62 -20.55 -5.81
C GLU A 243 14.71 -19.33 -5.63
N SER A 244 13.53 -19.29 -6.27
CA SER A 244 12.59 -18.17 -6.07
C SER A 244 12.09 -18.10 -4.62
N SER A 245 11.88 -19.26 -3.97
CA SER A 245 11.64 -19.36 -2.53
C SER A 245 12.86 -18.98 -1.68
N GLN A 246 14.08 -19.13 -2.21
CA GLN A 246 15.34 -18.81 -1.50
C GLN A 246 15.72 -17.32 -1.56
N MET A 247 15.09 -16.51 -2.41
CA MET A 247 15.34 -15.07 -2.43
C MET A 247 15.06 -14.41 -1.06
N LEU A 248 14.12 -14.97 -0.29
CA LEU A 248 13.83 -14.54 1.09
C LEU A 248 14.81 -15.13 2.10
N GLU A 249 15.33 -16.34 1.88
CA GLU A 249 16.36 -16.97 2.72
C GLU A 249 17.72 -16.26 2.63
N GLY A 250 17.96 -15.51 1.54
CA GLY A 250 19.17 -14.71 1.35
C GLY A 250 19.18 -13.36 2.07
N LEU A 251 18.09 -12.96 2.74
CA LEU A 251 18.07 -11.75 3.55
C LEU A 251 18.91 -11.94 4.81
N GLU A 252 19.67 -10.90 5.18
CA GLU A 252 20.35 -10.92 6.49
C GLU A 252 19.30 -11.09 7.61
N PRO A 253 19.59 -11.89 8.65
CA PRO A 253 18.62 -12.17 9.72
C PRO A 253 18.02 -10.91 10.35
N GLU A 254 18.81 -9.85 10.47
CA GLU A 254 18.41 -8.55 10.98
C GLU A 254 17.37 -7.86 10.08
N LEU A 255 17.51 -7.99 8.76
CA LEU A 255 16.55 -7.49 7.78
C LEU A 255 15.28 -8.32 7.77
N ALA A 256 15.40 -9.65 7.77
CA ALA A 256 14.26 -10.56 7.83
C ALA A 256 13.41 -10.31 9.08
N GLN A 257 14.05 -9.99 10.21
CA GLN A 257 13.36 -9.64 11.44
C GLN A 257 12.46 -8.41 11.28
N VAL A 258 12.87 -7.37 10.56
CA VAL A 258 12.01 -6.17 10.37
C VAL A 258 11.00 -6.40 9.25
N ILE A 259 11.45 -6.90 8.10
CA ILE A 259 10.64 -7.04 6.88
C ILE A 259 9.53 -8.08 7.06
N ILE A 260 9.77 -9.12 7.86
CA ILE A 260 8.79 -10.20 8.08
C ILE A 260 8.31 -10.21 9.53
N ILE A 261 9.19 -10.45 10.51
CA ILE A 261 8.76 -10.83 11.86
C ILE A 261 8.09 -9.67 12.60
N ASP A 262 8.66 -8.46 12.54
CA ASP A 262 8.13 -7.28 13.22
C ASP A 262 6.82 -6.82 12.58
N ARG A 263 6.71 -6.87 11.24
CA ARG A 263 5.47 -6.60 10.51
C ARG A 263 4.38 -7.64 10.78
N ASN A 264 4.73 -8.92 10.79
CA ASN A 264 3.82 -10.01 11.19
C ASN A 264 3.33 -9.84 12.64
N THR A 265 4.15 -9.24 13.50
CA THR A 265 3.75 -9.01 14.89
C THR A 265 2.58 -8.03 14.99
N VAL A 266 2.49 -7.04 14.10
CA VAL A 266 1.36 -6.09 14.05
C VAL A 266 0.06 -6.84 13.75
N VAL A 267 0.00 -7.64 12.68
CA VAL A 267 -1.21 -8.39 12.34
C VAL A 267 -1.63 -9.40 13.39
N LEU A 268 -0.67 -10.02 14.09
CA LEU A 268 -1.01 -10.90 15.20
C LEU A 268 -1.56 -10.14 16.40
N GLN A 269 -1.10 -8.90 16.65
CA GLN A 269 -1.70 -8.03 17.67
C GLN A 269 -3.12 -7.62 17.29
N ASP A 270 -3.36 -7.29 16.03
CA ASP A 270 -4.69 -6.92 15.54
C ASP A 270 -5.67 -8.10 15.57
N ILE A 271 -5.23 -9.32 15.20
CA ILE A 271 -6.02 -10.55 15.38
C ILE A 271 -6.36 -10.76 16.86
N ALA A 272 -5.41 -10.52 17.78
CA ALA A 272 -5.67 -10.65 19.21
C ALA A 272 -6.67 -9.60 19.71
N ALA A 273 -6.54 -8.35 19.27
CA ALA A 273 -7.46 -7.26 19.61
C ALA A 273 -8.87 -7.50 19.06
N MET A 274 -8.98 -8.11 17.88
CA MET A 274 -10.27 -8.48 17.28
C MET A 274 -11.09 -9.39 18.21
N PHE A 275 -10.46 -10.32 18.94
CA PHE A 275 -11.17 -11.17 19.90
C PHE A 275 -11.80 -10.41 21.06
N GLU A 276 -11.29 -9.21 21.36
CA GLU A 276 -11.81 -8.36 22.45
C GLU A 276 -12.86 -7.36 21.94
N ILE A 277 -12.73 -6.90 20.70
CA ILE A 277 -13.48 -5.73 20.18
C ILE A 277 -14.59 -6.15 19.21
N ALA A 278 -14.41 -7.23 18.46
CA ALA A 278 -15.33 -7.68 17.42
C ALA A 278 -16.04 -8.98 17.83
N GLU A 279 -16.89 -8.90 18.86
CA GLU A 279 -17.58 -10.08 19.44
C GLU A 279 -18.45 -10.85 18.43
N ASP A 280 -18.95 -10.17 17.39
CA ASP A 280 -19.79 -10.77 16.34
C ASP A 280 -18.98 -11.31 15.15
N ALA A 281 -17.67 -11.02 15.07
CA ALA A 281 -16.81 -11.50 13.99
C ALA A 281 -16.42 -12.96 14.22
N SER A 282 -16.71 -13.80 13.23
CA SER A 282 -16.46 -15.24 13.26
C SER A 282 -15.33 -15.68 12.33
N SER A 283 -14.87 -14.78 11.45
CA SER A 283 -13.89 -15.05 10.40
C SER A 283 -13.00 -13.84 10.14
N VAL A 284 -11.72 -14.11 9.90
CA VAL A 284 -10.72 -13.10 9.53
C VAL A 284 -9.93 -13.54 8.31
N GLY A 285 -9.89 -12.71 7.29
CA GLY A 285 -8.99 -12.85 6.15
C GLY A 285 -7.66 -12.17 6.43
N VAL A 286 -6.55 -12.83 6.15
CA VAL A 286 -5.19 -12.26 6.27
C VAL A 286 -4.56 -12.23 4.89
N LEU A 287 -4.45 -11.04 4.30
CA LEU A 287 -3.93 -10.82 2.95
C LEU A 287 -2.50 -10.29 3.00
N TYR A 288 -1.52 -11.19 2.94
CA TYR A 288 -0.08 -10.88 3.00
C TYR A 288 0.67 -11.58 1.87
N GLY A 289 1.83 -11.03 1.51
CA GLY A 289 2.74 -11.62 0.54
C GLY A 289 3.25 -12.98 1.01
N ALA A 290 3.55 -13.86 0.05
CA ALA A 290 3.94 -15.26 0.32
C ALA A 290 5.12 -15.40 1.29
N GLY A 291 6.06 -14.44 1.32
CA GLY A 291 7.20 -14.45 2.23
C GLY A 291 6.86 -14.32 3.72
N HIS A 292 5.68 -13.79 4.05
CA HIS A 292 5.20 -13.65 5.42
C HIS A 292 4.59 -14.94 5.97
N MET A 293 4.09 -15.82 5.07
CA MET A 293 3.27 -16.98 5.44
C MET A 293 3.98 -17.97 6.37
N PRO A 294 5.27 -18.34 6.21
CA PRO A 294 5.90 -19.32 7.08
C PRO A 294 5.91 -18.93 8.57
N ASP A 295 6.15 -17.64 8.87
CA ASP A 295 6.10 -17.14 10.24
C ASP A 295 4.66 -16.96 10.73
N LEU A 296 3.77 -16.41 9.88
CA LEU A 296 2.35 -16.24 10.23
C LEU A 296 1.67 -17.56 10.54
N GLU A 297 1.81 -18.58 9.70
CA GLU A 297 1.20 -19.90 9.91
C GLU A 297 1.63 -20.49 11.27
N ASN A 298 2.93 -20.48 11.55
CA ASN A 298 3.47 -20.99 12.80
C ASN A 298 2.93 -20.23 14.03
N ARG A 299 2.87 -18.90 13.96
CA ARG A 299 2.43 -18.06 15.09
C ARG A 299 0.93 -18.04 15.26
N ILE A 300 0.15 -18.02 14.18
CA ILE A 300 -1.30 -18.17 14.20
C ILE A 300 -1.69 -19.51 14.85
N HIS A 301 -0.98 -20.59 14.50
CA HIS A 301 -1.17 -21.88 15.14
C HIS A 301 -0.82 -21.85 16.64
N THR A 302 0.37 -21.34 16.97
CA THR A 302 0.89 -21.38 18.34
C THR A 302 0.14 -20.47 19.31
N LEU A 303 -0.25 -19.27 18.85
CA LEU A 303 -0.87 -18.24 19.70
C LEU A 303 -2.39 -18.39 19.77
N PHE A 304 -3.04 -18.80 18.69
CA PHE A 304 -4.50 -18.80 18.58
C PHE A 304 -5.11 -20.19 18.36
N GLY A 305 -4.28 -21.21 18.11
CA GLY A 305 -4.75 -22.59 17.96
C GLY A 305 -5.41 -22.89 16.61
N TYR A 306 -5.40 -21.97 15.65
CA TYR A 306 -5.87 -22.25 14.29
C TYR A 306 -4.98 -23.30 13.62
N VAL A 307 -5.59 -24.11 12.76
CA VAL A 307 -4.90 -25.17 12.02
C VAL A 307 -5.27 -25.06 10.55
N PRO A 308 -4.34 -25.37 9.63
CA PRO A 308 -4.67 -25.44 8.21
C PRO A 308 -5.70 -26.56 7.99
N VAL A 309 -6.76 -26.23 7.23
CA VAL A 309 -7.82 -27.17 6.87
C VAL A 309 -7.94 -27.39 5.36
N GLU A 310 -7.48 -26.44 4.56
CA GLU A 310 -7.57 -26.45 3.11
C GLU A 310 -6.51 -25.52 2.50
N ASP A 311 -5.92 -25.97 1.38
CA ASP A 311 -5.12 -25.12 0.50
C ASP A 311 -5.87 -24.90 -0.81
N ARG A 312 -6.07 -23.64 -1.20
CA ARG A 312 -6.71 -23.27 -2.48
C ARG A 312 -5.72 -22.57 -3.39
N TRP A 313 -5.53 -23.11 -4.59
CA TRP A 313 -4.69 -22.49 -5.63
C TRP A 313 -5.56 -21.77 -6.65
N ILE A 314 -5.50 -20.44 -6.67
CA ILE A 314 -6.17 -19.61 -7.66
C ILE A 314 -5.17 -19.30 -8.78
N SER A 315 -5.53 -19.61 -10.03
CA SER A 315 -4.65 -19.39 -11.17
C SER A 315 -4.53 -17.90 -11.48
N THR A 316 -3.36 -17.32 -11.26
CA THR A 316 -3.09 -15.89 -11.50
C THR A 316 -2.87 -15.56 -12.98
N MET A 317 -2.20 -16.46 -13.70
CA MET A 317 -1.97 -16.33 -15.13
C MET A 317 -1.82 -17.69 -15.80
N SER A 318 -2.11 -17.73 -17.10
CA SER A 318 -1.79 -18.86 -17.96
C SER A 318 -1.31 -18.36 -19.31
N VAL A 319 -0.42 -19.13 -19.94
CA VAL A 319 0.13 -18.83 -21.26
C VAL A 319 0.14 -20.12 -22.05
N ASN A 320 -0.33 -20.04 -23.30
CA ASN A 320 -0.06 -21.08 -24.28
C ASN A 320 1.34 -20.83 -24.88
N PRO A 321 2.33 -21.69 -24.66
CA PRO A 321 3.71 -21.44 -25.10
C PRO A 321 3.84 -21.22 -26.61
N LYS A 322 2.91 -21.75 -27.42
CA LYS A 322 2.90 -21.57 -28.88
C LYS A 322 2.63 -20.15 -29.32
N ASP A 323 2.07 -19.34 -28.44
CA ASP A 323 1.81 -17.92 -28.68
C ASP A 323 3.01 -17.06 -28.29
N SER A 324 4.08 -17.67 -27.73
CA SER A 324 5.37 -17.01 -27.46
C SER A 324 6.34 -17.12 -28.65
N PHE A 325 7.38 -16.30 -28.65
CA PHE A 325 8.49 -16.39 -29.61
C PHE A 325 9.50 -17.49 -29.29
N LEU A 326 9.36 -18.17 -28.15
CA LEU A 326 10.25 -19.24 -27.73
C LEU A 326 9.75 -20.57 -28.29
N ASP A 327 10.63 -21.28 -28.99
CA ASP A 327 10.33 -22.64 -29.41
C ASP A 327 10.57 -23.66 -28.27
N GLU A 328 10.16 -24.91 -28.47
CA GLU A 328 10.37 -25.97 -27.46
C GLU A 328 11.85 -26.17 -27.09
N GLY A 329 12.76 -25.93 -28.03
CA GLY A 329 14.20 -26.05 -27.82
C GLY A 329 14.74 -24.93 -26.95
N ASP A 330 14.20 -23.73 -27.07
CA ASP A 330 14.53 -22.57 -26.23
C ASP A 330 13.99 -22.75 -24.81
N ILE A 331 12.73 -23.19 -24.66
CA ILE A 331 12.13 -23.50 -23.35
C ILE A 331 12.90 -24.62 -22.64
N LYS A 332 13.26 -25.69 -23.34
CA LYS A 332 14.08 -26.78 -22.77
C LYS A 332 15.47 -26.32 -22.36
N ARG A 333 16.10 -25.43 -23.14
CA ARG A 333 17.40 -24.85 -22.79
C ARG A 333 17.32 -23.96 -21.57
N MET A 334 16.27 -23.14 -21.46
CA MET A 334 16.04 -22.32 -20.27
C MET A 334 15.92 -23.17 -19.01
N ARG A 335 15.05 -24.18 -19.01
CA ARG A 335 14.86 -25.10 -17.85
C ARG A 335 16.10 -25.92 -17.48
N PHE A 336 17.10 -25.98 -18.35
CA PHE A 336 18.36 -26.67 -18.10
C PHE A 336 19.46 -25.70 -17.60
N MET A 337 19.34 -24.41 -17.93
CA MET A 337 20.28 -23.37 -17.53
C MET A 337 19.92 -22.73 -16.19
N LEU A 338 18.64 -22.78 -15.82
CA LEU A 338 18.11 -22.45 -14.50
C LEU A 338 18.14 -23.71 -13.63
#